data_AF-A0A2V7D0Z3-F1
#
_entry.id   AF-A0A2V7D0Z3-F1
#
_cell.length_a   1.000
_cell.length_b   1.000
_cell.length_c   1.000
_cell.angle_alpha   90.00
_cell.angle_beta   90.00
_cell.angle_gamma   90.00
#
_symmetry.space_group_name_H-M   'P 1'
#
loop_
_entity.id
_entity.type
_entity.pdbx_description
1 polymer ?
#
loop_
_entity_poly.entity_id
_entity_poly.type
_entity_poly.pdbx_seq_one_letter_code
_entity_poly.pdbx_strand_id
1 'polypeptide(L)'
;DRIARYTQGLDRDAFVQDDKTIDAVVRSLEVIGEAARRLPAEFKARHGEIPWHQIAGLRNRIVHAYFDVDVELVWAVVRAELLGLKAALTKLRQTGATGG
;
A
#
# COMPACT_ATOMS: atom_id res chain seq x y z
N ASP A 1 7.44 8.15 -3.01
CA ASP A 1 6.42 7.88 -1.98
C ASP A 1 7.11 7.46 -0.69
N ARG A 2 6.46 7.60 0.48
CA ARG A 2 7.11 7.44 1.80
C ARG A 2 7.68 6.04 2.00
N ILE A 3 6.91 5.01 1.68
CA ILE A 3 7.34 3.61 1.85
C ILE A 3 8.60 3.33 1.03
N ALA A 4 8.65 3.74 -0.23
CA ALA A 4 9.83 3.57 -1.08
C ALA A 4 11.09 4.27 -0.53
N ARG A 5 10.95 5.35 0.24
CA ARG A 5 12.08 5.99 0.92
C ARG A 5 12.51 5.24 2.17
N TYR A 6 11.56 4.72 2.96
CA TYR A 6 11.86 3.93 4.16
C TYR A 6 12.56 2.61 3.82
N THR A 7 12.20 2.01 2.68
CA THR A 7 12.71 0.71 2.26
C THR A 7 13.87 0.81 1.27
N GLN A 8 14.39 2.02 1.03
CA GLN A 8 15.45 2.23 0.05
C GLN A 8 16.76 1.61 0.51
N GLY A 9 17.31 0.70 -0.29
CA GLY A 9 18.58 0.04 0.01
C GLY A 9 18.48 -1.05 1.07
N LEU A 10 17.29 -1.33 1.59
CA LEU A 10 17.04 -2.48 2.46
C LEU A 10 16.79 -3.72 1.62
N ASP A 11 17.45 -4.82 1.98
CA ASP A 11 16.99 -6.15 1.62
C ASP A 11 16.00 -6.67 2.68
N ARG A 12 15.55 -7.91 2.51
CA ARG A 12 14.58 -8.53 3.41
C ARG A 12 15.14 -8.62 4.83
N ASP A 13 16.37 -9.09 4.97
CA ASP A 13 16.95 -9.41 6.28
C ASP A 13 17.25 -8.12 7.07
N ALA A 14 17.65 -7.05 6.40
CA ALA A 14 17.77 -5.73 7.00
C ALA A 14 16.40 -5.13 7.37
N PHE A 15 15.37 -5.36 6.56
CA PHE A 15 14.01 -4.86 6.84
C PHE A 15 13.39 -5.52 8.07
N VAL A 16 13.49 -6.85 8.21
CA VAL A 16 12.88 -7.59 9.33
C VAL A 16 13.53 -7.28 10.68
N GLN A 17 14.70 -6.63 10.69
CA GLN A 17 15.41 -6.22 11.91
C GLN A 17 15.22 -4.73 12.25
N ASP A 18 14.49 -3.96 11.45
CA ASP A 18 14.26 -2.52 11.67
C ASP A 18 12.79 -2.26 12.00
N ASP A 19 12.42 -2.47 13.28
CA ASP A 19 11.07 -2.27 13.81
C ASP A 19 10.52 -0.87 13.49
N LYS A 20 11.37 0.17 13.55
CA LYS A 20 10.97 1.54 13.22
C LYS A 20 10.56 1.65 11.76
N THR A 21 11.30 1.01 10.86
CA THR A 21 10.95 0.98 9.44
C THR A 21 9.69 0.16 9.19
N ILE A 22 9.52 -0.98 9.87
CA ILE A 22 8.29 -1.78 9.82
C ILE A 22 7.08 -0.93 10.23
N ASP A 23 7.14 -0.27 11.40
CA ASP A 23 6.07 0.60 11.89
C ASP A 23 5.74 1.74 10.92
N ALA A 24 6.76 2.38 10.36
CA ALA A 24 6.58 3.45 9.39
C ALA A 24 5.91 2.97 8.10
N VAL A 25 6.23 1.75 7.66
CA VAL A 25 5.62 1.10 6.50
C VAL A 25 4.18 0.70 6.80
N VAL A 26 3.92 0.01 7.91
CA VAL A 26 2.58 -0.41 8.34
C VAL A 26 1.66 0.80 8.41
N ARG A 27 2.09 1.87 9.10
CA ARG A 27 1.32 3.12 9.20
C ARG A 27 1.01 3.72 7.84
N SER A 28 1.96 3.66 6.91
CA SER A 28 1.77 4.17 5.55
C SER A 28 0.77 3.32 4.75
N LEU A 29 0.80 2.00 4.91
CA LEU A 29 -0.16 1.08 4.29
C LEU A 29 -1.57 1.27 4.85
N GLU A 30 -1.72 1.54 6.15
CA GLU A 30 -3.01 1.90 6.75
C GLU A 30 -3.62 3.18 6.14
N VAL A 31 -2.80 4.22 5.93
CA VAL A 31 -3.26 5.46 5.28
C VAL A 31 -3.77 5.18 3.87
N ILE A 32 -3.03 4.37 3.11
CA ILE A 32 -3.39 3.99 1.75
C ILE A 32 -4.71 3.21 1.74
N GLY A 33 -4.86 2.23 2.64
CA GLY A 33 -6.09 1.44 2.77
C GLY A 33 -7.30 2.31 3.12
N GLU A 34 -7.15 3.24 4.05
CA GLU A 34 -8.22 4.16 4.44
C GLU A 34 -8.60 5.11 3.29
N ALA A 35 -7.63 5.62 2.54
CA ALA A 35 -7.89 6.42 1.35
C ALA A 35 -8.65 5.62 0.27
N ALA A 36 -8.22 4.39 0.00
CA ALA A 36 -8.89 3.49 -0.94
C ALA A 36 -10.33 3.18 -0.51
N ARG A 37 -10.56 2.98 0.80
CA ARG A 37 -11.89 2.74 1.36
C ARG A 37 -12.84 3.92 1.10
N ARG A 38 -12.35 5.16 1.22
CA ARG A 38 -13.13 6.39 1.05
C ARG A 38 -13.44 6.76 -0.41
N LEU A 39 -12.81 6.11 -1.39
CA LEU A 39 -13.11 6.38 -2.79
C LEU A 39 -14.58 6.09 -3.13
N PRO A 40 -15.24 6.91 -3.96
CA PRO A 40 -16.62 6.66 -4.41
C PRO A 40 -16.77 5.32 -5.12
N ALA A 41 -17.93 4.68 -4.98
CA ALA A 41 -18.21 3.40 -5.63
C ALA A 41 -18.09 3.47 -7.16
N GLU A 42 -18.58 4.55 -7.77
CA GLU A 42 -18.47 4.81 -9.21
C GLU A 42 -17.01 4.93 -9.68
N PHE A 43 -16.15 5.53 -8.86
CA PHE A 43 -14.72 5.61 -9.17
C PHE A 43 -14.08 4.22 -9.12
N LYS A 44 -14.37 3.44 -8.08
CA LYS A 44 -13.88 2.06 -7.95
C LYS A 44 -14.36 1.18 -9.11
N ALA A 45 -15.62 1.33 -9.54
CA ALA A 45 -16.19 0.58 -10.64
C ALA A 45 -15.53 0.92 -11.99
N ARG A 46 -15.23 2.21 -12.24
CA ARG A 46 -14.50 2.64 -13.44
C ARG A 46 -13.05 2.17 -13.48
N HIS A 47 -12.48 1.83 -12.33
CA HIS A 47 -11.10 1.39 -12.17
C HIS A 47 -11.01 0.00 -11.56
N GLY A 48 -11.80 -0.94 -12.11
CA GLY A 48 -11.92 -2.31 -11.60
C GLY A 48 -10.65 -3.16 -11.75
N GLU A 49 -9.67 -2.71 -12.53
CA GLU A 49 -8.34 -3.31 -12.63
C GLU A 49 -7.51 -3.14 -11.35
N ILE A 50 -7.88 -2.18 -10.49
CA ILE A 50 -7.22 -1.94 -9.21
C ILE A 50 -7.99 -2.72 -8.13
N PRO A 51 -7.31 -3.54 -7.30
CA PRO A 51 -7.95 -4.38 -6.29
C PRO A 51 -8.35 -3.57 -5.05
N TRP A 52 -9.25 -2.59 -5.18
CA TRP A 52 -9.63 -1.63 -4.13
C TRP A 52 -10.04 -2.29 -2.81
N HIS A 53 -10.75 -3.42 -2.89
CA HIS A 53 -11.19 -4.14 -1.70
C HIS A 53 -10.01 -4.74 -0.92
N GLN A 54 -9.01 -5.24 -1.63
CA GLN A 54 -7.80 -5.79 -1.01
C GLN A 54 -6.96 -4.69 -0.37
N ILE A 55 -6.82 -3.55 -1.06
CA ILE A 55 -6.09 -2.37 -0.56
C ILE A 55 -6.77 -1.83 0.70
N ALA A 56 -8.10 -1.70 0.69
CA ALA A 56 -8.86 -1.26 1.86
C ALA A 56 -8.74 -2.22 3.06
N GLY A 57 -8.52 -3.52 2.79
CA GLY A 57 -8.34 -4.57 3.79
C GLY A 57 -6.90 -4.79 4.27
N LEU A 58 -5.91 -4.04 3.76
CA LEU A 58 -4.48 -4.25 4.05
C LEU A 58 -4.17 -4.27 5.55
N ARG A 59 -4.75 -3.34 6.32
CA ARG A 59 -4.57 -3.29 7.78
C ARG A 59 -4.96 -4.60 8.47
N ASN A 60 -6.11 -5.16 8.08
CA ASN A 60 -6.63 -6.38 8.69
C ASN A 60 -5.82 -7.62 8.31
N ARG A 61 -5.07 -7.56 7.21
CA ARG A 61 -4.17 -8.64 6.78
C ARG A 61 -2.79 -8.54 7.43
N ILE A 62 -2.26 -7.32 7.56
CA ILE A 62 -0.92 -7.04 8.08
C ILE A 62 -0.85 -7.18 9.60
N VAL A 63 -1.88 -6.69 10.29
CA VAL A 63 -1.96 -6.76 11.74
C VAL A 63 -2.79 -8.00 12.08
N HIS A 64 -2.11 -9.08 12.43
CA HIS A 64 -2.76 -10.25 13.02
C HIS A 64 -3.14 -9.95 14.48
N ALA A 65 -3.98 -10.82 15.06
CA ALA A 65 -4.63 -10.63 16.35
C ALA A 65 -3.76 -9.90 17.40
N TYR A 66 -4.10 -8.62 17.60
CA TYR A 66 -3.70 -7.70 18.66
C TYR A 66 -2.22 -7.36 18.89
N PHE A 67 -1.21 -8.16 18.48
CA PHE A 67 0.20 -7.81 18.80
C PHE A 67 1.29 -8.22 17.80
N ASP A 68 1.04 -9.10 16.83
CA ASP A 68 2.07 -9.50 15.86
C ASP A 68 1.77 -8.95 14.45
N VAL A 69 2.75 -8.21 13.92
CA VAL A 69 2.80 -7.82 12.52
C VAL A 69 3.37 -8.98 11.73
N ASP A 70 2.67 -9.42 10.67
CA ASP A 70 3.24 -10.35 9.71
C ASP A 70 4.27 -9.61 8.84
N VAL A 71 5.51 -9.53 9.32
CA VAL A 71 6.60 -8.77 8.69
C VAL A 71 6.91 -9.29 7.28
N GLU A 72 6.75 -10.60 7.05
CA GLU A 72 6.93 -11.22 5.74
C GLU A 72 5.87 -10.74 4.76
N LEU A 73 4.61 -10.69 5.20
CA LEU A 73 3.52 -10.15 4.41
C LEU A 73 3.73 -8.65 4.14
N VAL A 74 4.18 -7.88 5.14
CA VAL A 74 4.50 -6.45 4.95
C VAL A 74 5.56 -6.29 3.88
N TRP A 75 6.65 -7.06 3.95
CA TRP A 75 7.71 -7.01 2.95
C TRP A 75 7.23 -7.42 1.55
N ALA A 76 6.40 -8.45 1.47
CA ALA A 76 5.79 -8.87 0.20
C ALA A 76 4.90 -7.76 -0.41
N VAL A 77 4.07 -7.11 0.40
CA VAL A 77 3.24 -5.96 -0.02
C VAL A 77 4.11 -4.79 -0.47
N VAL A 78 5.20 -4.49 0.25
CA VAL A 78 6.15 -3.45 -0.13
C VAL A 78 6.73 -3.70 -1.53
N ARG A 79 7.09 -4.96 -1.83
CA ARG A 79 7.73 -5.34 -3.09
C ARG A 79 6.74 -5.46 -4.25
N ALA A 80 5.58 -6.06 -4.03
CA ALA A 80 4.62 -6.38 -5.08
C ALA A 80 3.58 -5.27 -5.30
N GLU A 81 2.93 -4.83 -4.23
CA GLU A 81 1.72 -4.00 -4.32
C GLU A 81 2.05 -2.53 -4.56
N LEU A 82 3.14 -2.00 -3.98
CA LEU A 82 3.47 -0.58 -4.15
C LEU A 82 3.91 -0.22 -5.56
N LEU A 83 4.59 -1.11 -6.27
CA LEU A 83 4.95 -0.88 -7.67
C LEU A 83 3.69 -0.87 -8.54
N GLY A 84 2.80 -1.83 -8.35
CA GLY A 84 1.53 -1.93 -9.08
C GLY A 84 0.60 -0.74 -8.80
N LEU A 85 0.37 -0.43 -7.52
CA LEU A 85 -0.52 0.65 -7.10
C LEU A 85 0.02 2.02 -7.52
N LYS A 86 1.32 2.28 -7.37
CA LYS A 86 1.92 3.55 -7.79
C LYS A 86 1.82 3.74 -9.29
N ALA A 87 2.04 2.68 -10.08
CA ALA A 87 1.88 2.74 -11.53
C ALA A 87 0.42 3.03 -11.91
N ALA A 88 -0.54 2.36 -11.27
CA ALA A 88 -1.95 2.58 -11.49
C ALA A 88 -2.39 4.01 -11.12
N LEU A 89 -2.03 4.50 -9.94
CA LEU A 89 -2.33 5.87 -9.50
C LEU A 89 -1.65 6.93 -10.38
N THR A 90 -0.43 6.67 -10.87
CA THR A 90 0.27 7.58 -11.78
C THR A 90 -0.47 7.69 -13.11
N LYS A 91 -0.96 6.57 -13.66
CA LYS A 91 -1.80 6.56 -14.87
C LYS A 91 -3.09 7.35 -14.64
N LEU A 92 -3.78 7.10 -13.52
CA LEU A 92 -5.02 7.81 -13.17
C LEU A 92 -4.82 9.34 -13.10
N ARG A 93 -3.72 9.80 -12.50
CA ARG A 93 -3.39 11.22 -12.43
C ARG A 93 -3.11 11.83 -13.80
N GLN A 94 -2.55 11.07 -14.74
CA GLN A 94 -2.29 11.52 -16.10
C GLN A 94 -3.57 11.56 -16.94
N THR A 95 -4.45 10.56 -16.79
CA THR A 95 -5.74 10.49 -17.48
C THR A 95 -6.74 11.55 -16.96
N GLY A 96 -6.69 11.89 -15.67
CA GLY A 96 -7.47 13.00 -15.10
C GLY A 96 -6.99 14.40 -15.50
N ALA A 97 -5.78 14.53 -16.05
CA ALA A 97 -5.23 15.81 -16.53
C ALA A 97 -5.55 16.11 -18.00
N THR A 98 -6.21 15.17 -18.71
CA THR A 98 -6.59 15.33 -20.13
C THR A 98 -8.11 15.52 -20.34
N GLY A 99 -8.88 15.62 -19.25
CA GLY A 99 -10.31 15.89 -19.29
C GLY A 99 -10.68 17.01 -18.31
N GLY A 100 -10.46 18.26 -18.73
CA GLY A 100 -10.81 19.49 -18.05
C GLY A 100 -10.69 20.66 -19.00
#